data_AF-A0A3L6TBD7-F1
#
_entry.id   AF-A0A3L6TBD7-F1
#
_cell.length_a   1.000
_cell.length_b   1.000
_cell.length_c   1.000
_cell.angle_alpha   90.00
_cell.angle_beta   90.00
_cell.angle_gamma   90.00
#
_symmetry.space_group_name_H-M   'P 1'
#
loop_
_entity.id
_entity.type
_entity.pdbx_description
1 polymer ?
#
loop_
_entity_poly.entity_id
_entity_poly.type
_entity_poly.pdbx_seq_one_letter_code
_entity_poly.pdbx_strand_id
1 'polypeptide(L)'
;MDPAPAPPPPFAVHLVTGGGPSPELALLLRSLAAARVVALDAEWKPRRRGSPAAAGTGDGASPATAPPQFPTVTLLQVACRGGDGGEGERERERCEVFVVDLLAVPLADLWAPLRELFERPDVLKLGFRFKQDLVYLSATFAAALGSDAGFDRVEPFLDVTNVYYYLKGHDRQKKLPKETKSLATICEELLNVSLSKELQCSDWSCRPLSDGQIQYAASDAYYLLDIFDLFQQKFTTEGKCSSTMELNSDRHGSPTVIECSSSGYDICSGGYLMSIVTKYSEKILLTDSDIKPRSSIRKEISKLPTNAKCKDRVDCSTEWQGPPPWDPSIGGDGYPKFLCDVMIEGLAKHLRCVGIDAAIPSSKKPEPRELLNQTYKEGRILLTRDVKLLKYQYLASSQVYRVKSLLKHDQLAEVIDTFQLKISEDQLMSRCTKCNGSFIQKPLTLEEAVEASKGFQVIPSCLFNRNLEFWKCTDCNQLYWEGTQYHNAVQKFLSVCNISD
;
A
#
# COMPACT_ATOMS: atom_id res chain seq x y z
N MET A 1 14.71 10.35 -23.27
CA MET A 1 13.52 10.21 -22.42
C MET A 1 13.11 8.76 -22.53
N ASP A 2 13.13 8.02 -21.44
CA ASP A 2 12.56 6.68 -21.44
C ASP A 2 11.06 6.77 -21.77
N PRO A 3 10.51 5.85 -22.56
CA PRO A 3 9.09 5.85 -22.89
C PRO A 3 8.26 5.78 -21.60
N ALA A 4 7.14 6.50 -21.58
CA ALA A 4 6.21 6.42 -20.45
C ALA A 4 5.79 4.95 -20.22
N PRO A 5 5.68 4.50 -18.96
CA PRO A 5 5.29 3.13 -18.66
C PRO A 5 3.94 2.81 -19.29
N ALA A 6 3.85 1.62 -19.88
CA ALA A 6 2.63 1.20 -20.58
C ALA A 6 1.51 0.90 -19.57
N PRO A 7 0.24 1.12 -19.94
CA PRO A 7 -0.87 0.63 -19.15
C PRO A 7 -0.84 -0.92 -19.11
N PRO A 8 -1.43 -1.53 -18.06
CA PRO A 8 -1.66 -2.96 -17.99
C PRO A 8 -2.23 -3.56 -19.29
N PRO A 9 -1.69 -4.67 -19.81
CA PRO A 9 -2.40 -5.41 -20.85
C PRO A 9 -3.73 -5.94 -20.30
N PRO A 10 -4.79 -6.02 -21.12
CA PRO A 10 -6.04 -6.61 -20.69
C PRO A 10 -5.85 -8.10 -20.42
N PHE A 11 -6.25 -8.56 -19.23
CA PHE A 11 -6.33 -9.97 -18.86
C PHE A 11 -7.74 -10.30 -18.36
N ALA A 12 -8.18 -11.53 -18.57
CA ALA A 12 -9.49 -11.99 -18.12
C ALA A 12 -9.52 -12.14 -16.60
N VAL A 13 -10.62 -11.71 -15.97
CA VAL A 13 -10.84 -11.81 -14.53
C VAL A 13 -12.13 -12.58 -14.27
N HIS A 14 -12.05 -13.60 -13.43
CA HIS A 14 -13.19 -14.37 -12.95
C HIS A 14 -13.68 -13.80 -11.62
N LEU A 15 -14.83 -13.12 -11.63
CA LEU A 15 -15.46 -12.64 -10.42
C LEU A 15 -16.28 -13.77 -9.78
N VAL A 16 -15.92 -14.19 -8.56
CA VAL A 16 -16.59 -15.29 -7.85
C VAL A 16 -17.53 -14.70 -6.80
N THR A 17 -18.85 -14.77 -7.04
CA THR A 17 -19.88 -14.19 -6.14
C THR A 17 -20.93 -15.20 -5.64
N GLY A 18 -20.84 -16.49 -6.01
CA GLY A 18 -21.81 -17.52 -5.62
C GLY A 18 -21.17 -18.70 -4.87
N GLY A 19 -21.99 -19.45 -4.12
CA GLY A 19 -21.56 -20.66 -3.40
C GLY A 19 -21.49 -21.92 -4.27
N GLY A 20 -21.51 -23.10 -3.64
CA GLY A 20 -21.34 -24.44 -4.27
C GLY A 20 -21.79 -24.69 -5.72
N PRO A 21 -22.95 -24.20 -6.21
CA PRO A 21 -23.36 -24.38 -7.61
C PRO A 21 -22.74 -23.38 -8.62
N SER A 22 -21.97 -22.38 -8.19
CA SER A 22 -21.39 -21.36 -9.08
C SER A 22 -20.30 -21.97 -9.99
N PRO A 23 -20.38 -21.76 -11.31
CA PRO A 23 -19.34 -22.22 -12.23
C PRO A 23 -18.00 -21.52 -11.98
N GLU A 24 -18.01 -20.26 -11.54
CA GLU A 24 -16.82 -19.49 -11.18
C GLU A 24 -16.17 -20.04 -9.91
N LEU A 25 -16.95 -20.40 -8.89
CA LEU A 25 -16.42 -21.07 -7.69
C LEU A 25 -15.84 -22.43 -8.04
N ALA A 26 -16.54 -23.23 -8.86
CA ALA A 26 -16.03 -24.52 -9.31
C ALA A 26 -14.72 -24.38 -10.11
N LEU A 27 -14.61 -23.33 -10.95
CA LEU A 27 -13.38 -23.02 -11.68
C LEU A 27 -12.26 -22.60 -10.73
N LEU A 28 -12.54 -21.74 -9.75
CA LEU A 28 -11.58 -21.37 -8.70
C LEU A 28 -11.05 -22.61 -7.99
N LEU A 29 -11.92 -23.48 -7.49
CA LEU A 29 -11.51 -24.67 -6.74
C LEU A 29 -10.67 -25.64 -7.57
N ARG A 30 -11.03 -25.85 -8.85
CA ARG A 30 -10.19 -26.65 -9.77
C ARG A 30 -8.84 -25.99 -10.04
N SER A 31 -8.82 -24.67 -10.22
CA SER A 31 -7.59 -23.91 -10.47
C SER A 31 -6.66 -23.92 -9.26
N LEU A 32 -7.22 -23.77 -8.05
CA LEU A 32 -6.49 -23.94 -6.81
C LEU A 32 -5.90 -25.35 -6.71
N ALA A 33 -6.70 -26.39 -6.97
CA ALA A 33 -6.22 -27.77 -6.90
C ALA A 33 -5.07 -28.06 -7.89
N ALA A 34 -5.12 -27.52 -9.11
CA ALA A 34 -4.12 -27.75 -10.16
C ALA A 34 -2.91 -26.79 -10.12
N ALA A 35 -2.96 -25.73 -9.33
CA ALA A 35 -1.92 -24.71 -9.32
C ALA A 35 -0.59 -25.21 -8.75
N ARG A 36 0.51 -24.76 -9.36
CA ARG A 36 1.89 -24.93 -8.84
C ARG A 36 2.45 -23.64 -8.25
N VAL A 37 1.96 -22.51 -8.74
CA VAL A 37 2.26 -21.18 -8.21
C VAL A 37 0.93 -20.45 -8.04
N VAL A 38 0.73 -19.85 -6.88
CA VAL A 38 -0.46 -19.03 -6.59
C VAL A 38 -0.02 -17.70 -6.01
N ALA A 39 -0.48 -16.61 -6.61
CA ALA A 39 -0.32 -15.26 -6.08
C ALA A 39 -1.58 -14.82 -5.35
N LEU A 40 -1.39 -14.19 -4.18
CA LEU A 40 -2.45 -13.83 -3.26
C LEU A 40 -2.33 -12.36 -2.85
N ASP A 41 -3.47 -11.69 -2.78
CA ASP A 41 -3.65 -10.40 -2.13
C ASP A 41 -5.03 -10.35 -1.46
N ALA A 42 -5.32 -9.34 -0.65
CA ALA A 42 -6.66 -9.18 -0.07
C ALA A 42 -7.06 -7.71 0.12
N GLU A 43 -8.34 -7.41 -0.06
CA GLU A 43 -8.87 -6.07 0.20
C GLU A 43 -9.78 -6.05 1.44
N TRP A 44 -9.54 -5.07 2.30
CA TRP A 44 -10.22 -4.92 3.58
C TRP A 44 -10.37 -3.44 3.94
N LYS A 45 -11.42 -3.12 4.69
CA LYS A 45 -11.69 -1.75 5.14
C LYS A 45 -11.23 -1.53 6.59
N PRO A 46 -10.34 -0.57 6.86
CA PRO A 46 -10.00 -0.21 8.24
C PRO A 46 -11.25 0.26 9.01
N ARG A 47 -11.47 -0.27 10.22
CA ARG A 47 -12.56 0.20 11.09
C ARG A 47 -12.16 1.53 11.75
N ARG A 48 -13.05 2.54 11.74
CA ARG A 48 -12.88 3.73 12.59
C ARG A 48 -13.04 3.31 14.05
N ARG A 49 -12.13 3.71 14.94
CA ARG A 49 -12.36 3.59 16.38
C ARG A 49 -13.52 4.51 16.76
N GLY A 50 -14.64 3.94 17.18
CA GLY A 50 -15.70 4.69 17.85
C GLY A 50 -17.09 4.71 17.20
N SER A 51 -17.40 3.93 16.16
CA SER A 51 -18.81 3.79 15.75
C SER A 51 -19.57 2.98 16.80
N PRO A 52 -20.51 3.57 17.56
CA PRO A 52 -21.50 2.78 18.29
C PRO A 52 -22.35 2.07 17.24
N ALA A 53 -22.79 0.85 17.56
CA ALA A 53 -23.72 0.12 16.70
C ALA A 53 -24.89 1.04 16.32
N ALA A 54 -25.27 1.04 15.04
CA ALA A 54 -26.55 1.58 14.64
C ALA A 54 -27.61 0.87 15.50
N ALA A 55 -28.20 1.61 16.43
CA ALA A 55 -29.32 1.14 17.22
C ALA A 55 -30.50 0.97 16.25
N GLY A 56 -30.63 -0.24 15.70
CA GLY A 56 -31.88 -0.67 15.10
C GLY A 56 -32.91 -0.76 16.22
N THR A 57 -33.91 0.11 16.17
CA THR A 57 -35.18 -0.08 16.86
C THR A 57 -35.82 -1.36 16.32
N GLY A 58 -35.87 -2.40 17.14
CA GLY A 58 -36.52 -3.66 16.80
C GLY A 58 -36.41 -4.65 17.96
N ASP A 59 -37.50 -4.78 18.70
CA ASP A 59 -37.68 -5.78 19.74
C ASP A 59 -37.48 -7.20 19.19
N GLY A 60 -36.78 -8.06 19.94
CA GLY A 60 -36.87 -9.52 19.81
C GLY A 60 -35.59 -10.28 19.46
N ALA A 61 -34.97 -10.87 20.50
CA ALA A 61 -34.22 -12.13 20.52
C ALA A 61 -33.03 -12.36 19.54
N SER A 62 -31.80 -12.15 20.03
CA SER A 62 -30.64 -13.08 19.99
C SER A 62 -29.42 -12.43 20.67
N PRO A 63 -28.49 -13.20 21.29
CA PRO A 63 -27.30 -12.61 21.90
C PRO A 63 -26.42 -12.04 20.79
N ALA A 64 -26.37 -10.70 20.70
CA ALA A 64 -25.56 -10.00 19.72
C ALA A 64 -24.09 -10.42 19.89
N THR A 65 -23.57 -11.16 18.89
CA THR A 65 -22.15 -11.44 18.73
C THR A 65 -21.36 -10.15 18.82
N ALA A 66 -20.37 -10.10 19.72
CA ALA A 66 -19.49 -8.96 19.87
C ALA A 66 -18.88 -8.57 18.50
N PRO A 67 -18.70 -7.26 18.23
CA PRO A 67 -18.18 -6.81 16.94
C PRO A 67 -16.79 -7.43 16.66
N PRO A 68 -16.49 -7.77 15.39
CA PRO A 68 -15.24 -8.43 15.03
C PRO A 68 -14.02 -7.56 15.39
N GLN A 69 -13.02 -8.14 16.04
CA GLN A 69 -11.88 -7.41 16.61
C GLN A 69 -10.89 -6.88 15.57
N PHE A 70 -10.94 -7.39 14.33
CA PHE A 70 -10.10 -7.01 13.20
C PHE A 70 -10.96 -6.52 12.01
N PRO A 71 -10.38 -5.78 11.05
CA PRO A 71 -11.00 -5.54 9.76
C PRO A 71 -11.46 -6.85 9.11
N THR A 72 -12.67 -6.84 8.55
CA THR A 72 -13.18 -7.94 7.74
C THR A 72 -12.60 -7.82 6.33
N VAL A 73 -12.04 -8.93 5.83
CA VAL A 73 -11.62 -9.04 4.43
C VAL A 73 -12.87 -9.22 3.58
N THR A 74 -13.04 -8.38 2.58
CA THR A 74 -14.22 -8.41 1.71
C THR A 74 -13.93 -8.98 0.33
N LEU A 75 -12.67 -8.92 -0.13
CA LEU A 75 -12.20 -9.56 -1.36
C LEU A 75 -10.90 -10.31 -1.12
N LEU A 76 -10.78 -11.47 -1.76
CA LEU A 76 -9.54 -12.24 -1.87
C LEU A 76 -9.17 -12.33 -3.34
N GLN A 77 -7.96 -11.89 -3.70
CA GLN A 77 -7.47 -11.99 -5.06
C GLN A 77 -6.54 -13.18 -5.20
N VAL A 78 -6.75 -13.96 -6.26
CA VAL A 78 -6.04 -15.21 -6.49
C VAL A 78 -5.63 -15.26 -7.95
N ALA A 79 -4.35 -15.34 -8.25
CA ALA A 79 -3.87 -15.66 -9.59
C ALA A 79 -3.15 -17.01 -9.57
N CYS A 80 -3.64 -17.95 -10.39
CA CYS A 80 -3.19 -19.34 -10.42
C CYS A 80 -2.42 -19.63 -11.70
N ARG A 81 -1.32 -20.39 -11.57
CA ARG A 81 -0.62 -20.99 -12.69
C ARG A 81 -0.52 -22.51 -12.51
N GLY A 82 -1.13 -23.25 -13.44
CA GLY A 82 -1.17 -24.71 -13.47
C GLY A 82 0.12 -25.34 -14.00
N GLY A 83 0.23 -26.66 -13.86
CA GLY A 83 1.43 -27.42 -14.21
C GLY A 83 1.35 -28.33 -15.44
N ASP A 84 0.19 -28.44 -16.10
CA ASP A 84 0.00 -29.44 -17.14
C ASP A 84 -1.02 -28.97 -18.19
N GLY A 85 -0.51 -28.68 -19.39
CA GLY A 85 -1.30 -28.55 -20.60
C GLY A 85 -0.69 -29.51 -21.61
N GLY A 86 -1.39 -30.61 -21.90
CA GLY A 86 -0.95 -31.62 -22.86
C GLY A 86 -0.54 -31.00 -24.20
N GLU A 87 0.39 -31.70 -24.86
CA GLU A 87 0.98 -31.31 -26.14
C GLU A 87 -0.07 -30.84 -27.15
N GLY A 88 -0.10 -29.52 -27.40
CA GLY A 88 -0.88 -28.95 -28.50
C GLY A 88 -1.66 -27.71 -28.16
N GLU A 89 -1.00 -26.63 -27.70
CA GLU A 89 -1.25 -25.25 -28.16
C GLU A 89 -0.25 -24.28 -27.50
N ARG A 90 0.40 -23.44 -28.32
CA ARG A 90 1.43 -22.48 -27.92
C ARG A 90 0.81 -21.19 -27.36
N GLU A 91 0.14 -21.25 -26.23
CA GLU A 91 -0.26 -20.05 -25.49
C GLU A 91 0.50 -19.98 -24.18
N ARG A 92 0.95 -18.77 -23.79
CA ARG A 92 1.48 -18.46 -22.45
C ARG A 92 0.66 -19.25 -21.42
N GLU A 93 1.32 -20.08 -20.60
CA GLU A 93 0.70 -20.89 -19.55
C GLU A 93 -0.50 -20.16 -18.94
N ARG A 94 -1.70 -20.69 -19.19
CA ARG A 94 -2.99 -20.02 -18.95
C ARG A 94 -3.09 -19.59 -17.48
N CYS A 95 -2.87 -18.30 -17.24
CA CYS A 95 -2.98 -17.69 -15.92
C CYS A 95 -4.46 -17.38 -15.67
N GLU A 96 -5.03 -18.02 -14.67
CA GLU A 96 -6.42 -17.81 -14.27
C GLU A 96 -6.42 -16.82 -13.09
N VAL A 97 -7.07 -15.66 -13.25
CA VAL A 97 -7.14 -14.61 -12.23
C VAL A 97 -8.56 -14.50 -11.68
N PHE A 98 -8.68 -14.56 -10.36
CA PHE A 98 -9.94 -14.54 -9.64
C PHE A 98 -9.99 -13.35 -8.68
N VAL A 99 -11.17 -12.72 -8.63
CA VAL A 99 -11.56 -11.82 -7.54
C VAL A 99 -12.70 -12.51 -6.80
N VAL A 100 -12.43 -12.97 -5.58
CA VAL A 100 -13.39 -13.74 -4.78
C VAL A 100 -14.10 -12.81 -3.83
N ASP A 101 -15.42 -12.69 -3.98
CA ASP A 101 -16.28 -11.91 -3.10
C ASP A 101 -16.59 -12.69 -1.82
N LEU A 102 -15.82 -12.43 -0.76
CA LEU A 102 -15.98 -13.10 0.53
C LEU A 102 -17.28 -12.72 1.26
N LEU A 103 -17.99 -11.69 0.79
CA LEU A 103 -19.32 -11.35 1.32
C LEU A 103 -20.45 -12.13 0.65
N ALA A 104 -20.21 -12.64 -0.56
CA ALA A 104 -21.23 -13.32 -1.36
C ALA A 104 -21.01 -14.85 -1.42
N VAL A 105 -19.75 -15.31 -1.33
CA VAL A 105 -19.42 -16.74 -1.29
C VAL A 105 -19.48 -17.26 0.15
N PRO A 106 -20.17 -18.38 0.44
CA PRO A 106 -20.14 -19.02 1.74
C PRO A 106 -18.70 -19.40 2.13
N LEU A 107 -18.20 -18.83 3.24
CA LEU A 107 -16.82 -19.06 3.68
C LEU A 107 -16.51 -20.54 3.97
N ALA A 108 -17.52 -21.34 4.33
CA ALA A 108 -17.38 -22.77 4.53
C ALA A 108 -16.92 -23.51 3.25
N ASP A 109 -17.35 -23.03 2.08
CA ASP A 109 -16.97 -23.60 0.77
C ASP A 109 -15.50 -23.29 0.41
N LEU A 110 -14.94 -22.23 1.01
CA LEU A 110 -13.58 -21.76 0.75
C LEU A 110 -12.56 -22.21 1.79
N TRP A 111 -13.00 -22.48 3.02
CA TRP A 111 -12.09 -22.68 4.15
C TRP A 111 -11.14 -23.85 3.97
N ALA A 112 -11.66 -25.04 3.71
CA ALA A 112 -10.82 -26.24 3.56
C ALA A 112 -9.88 -26.15 2.35
N PRO A 113 -10.34 -25.75 1.15
CA PRO A 113 -9.46 -25.55 -0.01
C PRO A 113 -8.36 -24.52 0.22
N LEU A 114 -8.66 -23.38 0.85
CA LEU A 114 -7.65 -22.35 1.13
C LEU A 114 -6.65 -22.81 2.20
N ARG A 115 -7.11 -23.52 3.23
CA ARG A 115 -6.24 -24.08 4.26
C ARG A 115 -5.27 -25.10 3.67
N GLU A 116 -5.78 -26.01 2.85
CA GLU A 116 -4.95 -26.99 2.13
C GLU A 116 -3.92 -26.27 1.26
N LEU A 117 -4.35 -25.31 0.44
CA LEU A 117 -3.46 -24.53 -0.43
C LEU A 117 -2.30 -23.86 0.34
N PHE A 118 -2.61 -23.21 1.45
CA PHE A 118 -1.63 -22.47 2.24
C PHE A 118 -0.55 -23.37 2.83
N GLU A 119 -0.88 -24.62 3.17
CA GLU A 119 0.06 -25.58 3.75
C GLU A 119 0.68 -26.55 2.71
N ARG A 120 0.16 -26.58 1.49
CA ARG A 120 0.59 -27.51 0.45
C ARG A 120 2.04 -27.24 0.00
N PRO A 121 2.98 -28.18 0.20
CA PRO A 121 4.42 -27.94 0.08
C PRO A 121 4.92 -27.83 -1.37
N ASP A 122 4.22 -28.44 -2.32
CA ASP A 122 4.53 -28.45 -3.74
C ASP A 122 3.99 -27.21 -4.48
N VAL A 123 3.31 -26.31 -3.76
CA VAL A 123 2.76 -25.08 -4.31
C VAL A 123 3.39 -23.87 -3.67
N LEU A 124 4.01 -23.04 -4.51
CA LEU A 124 4.62 -21.78 -4.10
C LEU A 124 3.56 -20.70 -4.01
N LYS A 125 3.44 -20.08 -2.82
CA LYS A 125 2.57 -18.93 -2.59
C LYS A 125 3.36 -17.64 -2.75
N LEU A 126 2.90 -16.74 -3.60
CA LEU A 126 3.47 -15.40 -3.78
C LEU A 126 2.57 -14.38 -3.09
N GLY A 127 3.18 -13.33 -2.54
CA GLY A 127 2.46 -12.19 -1.99
C GLY A 127 3.34 -10.98 -1.85
N PHE A 128 2.74 -9.84 -1.57
CA PHE A 128 3.46 -8.60 -1.25
C PHE A 128 3.11 -8.17 0.19
N ARG A 129 3.99 -8.47 1.15
CA ARG A 129 3.76 -8.19 2.59
C ARG A 129 2.48 -8.83 3.17
N PHE A 130 2.13 -10.00 2.65
CA PHE A 130 0.88 -10.72 2.88
C PHE A 130 0.59 -11.11 4.33
N LYS A 131 1.56 -11.04 5.26
CA LYS A 131 1.33 -11.41 6.66
C LYS A 131 0.15 -10.64 7.28
N GLN A 132 0.01 -9.35 6.97
CA GLN A 132 -1.09 -8.55 7.54
C GLN A 132 -2.46 -9.00 6.99
N ASP A 133 -2.52 -9.31 5.71
CA ASP A 133 -3.72 -9.80 5.03
C ASP A 133 -4.11 -11.18 5.56
N LEU A 134 -3.13 -12.06 5.78
CA LEU A 134 -3.35 -13.36 6.42
C LEU A 134 -3.95 -13.23 7.83
N VAL A 135 -3.51 -12.25 8.63
CA VAL A 135 -4.11 -12.00 9.96
C VAL A 135 -5.59 -11.65 9.85
N TYR A 136 -5.94 -10.76 8.92
CA TYR A 136 -7.34 -10.33 8.74
C TYR A 136 -8.19 -11.40 8.09
N LEU A 137 -7.64 -12.17 7.15
CA LEU A 137 -8.30 -13.30 6.51
C LEU A 137 -8.59 -14.40 7.55
N SER A 138 -7.59 -14.76 8.35
CA SER A 138 -7.71 -15.71 9.47
C SER A 138 -8.80 -15.27 10.46
N ALA A 139 -8.78 -13.99 10.88
CA ALA A 139 -9.80 -13.45 11.75
C ALA A 139 -11.20 -13.44 11.12
N THR A 140 -11.30 -13.19 9.81
CA THR A 140 -12.57 -13.19 9.06
C THR A 140 -13.20 -14.59 9.05
N PHE A 141 -12.41 -15.62 8.74
CA PHE A 141 -12.89 -17.01 8.74
C PHE A 141 -13.20 -17.51 10.15
N ALA A 142 -12.33 -17.21 11.13
CA ALA A 142 -12.55 -17.61 12.51
C ALA A 142 -13.82 -16.98 13.12
N ALA A 143 -14.11 -15.72 12.78
CA ALA A 143 -15.33 -15.04 13.22
C ALA A 143 -16.60 -15.64 12.62
N ALA A 144 -16.53 -16.16 11.38
CA ALA A 144 -17.69 -16.70 10.67
C ALA A 144 -17.95 -18.19 10.93
N LEU A 145 -16.88 -18.99 11.07
CA LEU A 145 -16.95 -20.46 11.11
C LEU A 145 -16.53 -21.06 12.47
N GLY A 146 -15.98 -20.25 13.39
CA GLY A 146 -15.50 -20.68 14.70
C GLY A 146 -13.98 -20.55 14.87
N SER A 147 -13.48 -20.57 16.11
CA SER A 147 -12.08 -20.27 16.45
C SER A 147 -11.04 -21.11 15.69
N ASP A 148 -11.39 -22.34 15.34
CA ASP A 148 -10.48 -23.30 14.72
C ASP A 148 -10.43 -23.16 13.19
N ALA A 149 -11.24 -22.24 12.64
CA ALA A 149 -11.32 -21.97 11.21
C ALA A 149 -10.37 -20.84 10.74
N GLY A 150 -9.46 -20.38 11.60
CA GLY A 150 -8.40 -19.46 11.20
C GLY A 150 -7.32 -20.11 10.33
N PHE A 151 -6.53 -19.26 9.67
CA PHE A 151 -5.28 -19.65 9.00
C PHE A 151 -4.10 -19.15 9.84
N ASP A 152 -3.18 -20.03 10.20
CA ASP A 152 -2.02 -19.71 11.04
C ASP A 152 -0.68 -19.93 10.33
N ARG A 153 -0.71 -20.59 9.17
CA ARG A 153 0.48 -21.00 8.43
C ARG A 153 0.32 -20.79 6.92
N VAL A 154 1.35 -20.26 6.28
CA VAL A 154 1.51 -20.27 4.81
C VAL A 154 2.94 -20.68 4.48
N GLU A 155 3.12 -21.80 3.78
CA GLU A 155 4.43 -22.35 3.44
C GLU A 155 4.32 -23.33 2.25
N PRO A 156 5.22 -23.28 1.26
CA PRO A 156 6.26 -22.27 1.05
C PRO A 156 5.68 -20.93 0.56
N PHE A 157 6.18 -19.82 1.11
CA PHE A 157 5.79 -18.46 0.72
C PHE A 157 6.99 -17.70 0.15
N LEU A 158 6.79 -16.81 -0.81
CA LEU A 158 7.83 -15.94 -1.35
C LEU A 158 7.31 -14.50 -1.45
N ASP A 159 7.83 -13.61 -0.61
CA ASP A 159 7.53 -12.19 -0.69
C ASP A 159 8.20 -11.56 -1.92
N VAL A 160 7.42 -10.91 -2.77
CA VAL A 160 7.90 -10.22 -3.97
C VAL A 160 8.91 -9.11 -3.66
N THR A 161 8.90 -8.56 -2.44
CA THR A 161 9.94 -7.63 -1.97
C THR A 161 11.33 -8.28 -2.02
N ASN A 162 11.44 -9.54 -1.59
CA ASN A 162 12.70 -10.28 -1.60
C ASN A 162 13.16 -10.57 -3.02
N VAL A 163 12.21 -10.94 -3.90
CA VAL A 163 12.43 -11.15 -5.33
C VAL A 163 12.98 -9.89 -5.99
N TYR A 164 12.35 -8.74 -5.77
CA TYR A 164 12.78 -7.46 -6.32
C TYR A 164 14.24 -7.12 -5.95
N TYR A 165 14.60 -7.27 -4.68
CA TYR A 165 15.96 -6.96 -4.24
C TYR A 165 17.00 -7.92 -4.84
N TYR A 166 16.66 -9.20 -4.98
CA TYR A 166 17.50 -10.15 -5.70
C TYR A 166 17.67 -9.76 -7.18
N LEU A 167 16.59 -9.38 -7.86
CA LEU A 167 16.64 -8.93 -9.26
C LEU A 167 17.51 -7.68 -9.42
N LYS A 168 17.51 -6.76 -8.45
CA LYS A 168 18.40 -5.58 -8.41
C LYS A 168 19.84 -5.87 -7.95
N GLY A 169 20.20 -7.13 -7.72
CA GLY A 169 21.58 -7.55 -7.39
C GLY A 169 22.00 -7.32 -5.94
N HIS A 170 21.04 -7.19 -5.01
CA HIS A 170 21.36 -7.13 -3.59
C HIS A 170 21.70 -8.53 -3.04
N ASP A 171 22.85 -8.60 -2.36
CA ASP A 171 23.32 -9.81 -1.68
C ASP A 171 22.55 -10.04 -0.36
N ARG A 172 22.10 -11.27 -0.15
CA ARG A 172 21.26 -11.73 0.98
C ARG A 172 21.91 -11.55 2.35
N GLN A 173 23.24 -11.53 2.40
CA GLN A 173 23.98 -11.32 3.66
C GLN A 173 23.94 -9.86 4.13
N LYS A 174 23.50 -8.93 3.27
CA LYS A 174 23.31 -7.53 3.62
C LYS A 174 21.86 -7.30 4.03
N LYS A 175 21.68 -6.63 5.16
CA LYS A 175 20.37 -6.22 5.68
C LYS A 175 19.62 -5.46 4.59
N LEU A 176 18.41 -5.93 4.22
CA LEU A 176 17.56 -5.25 3.25
C LEU A 176 17.41 -3.77 3.60
N PRO A 177 17.33 -2.87 2.62
CA PRO A 177 17.09 -1.45 2.87
C PRO A 177 15.87 -1.26 3.78
N LYS A 178 15.99 -0.36 4.78
CA LYS A 178 14.90 -0.06 5.72
C LYS A 178 13.63 0.48 5.05
N GLU A 179 13.79 1.03 3.84
CA GLU A 179 12.73 1.59 3.04
C GLU A 179 12.33 0.57 1.97
N THR A 180 11.12 0.05 2.09
CA THR A 180 10.59 -1.00 1.21
C THR A 180 9.70 -0.37 0.14
N LYS A 181 10.00 -0.62 -1.14
CA LYS A 181 9.24 -0.12 -2.29
C LYS A 181 7.79 -0.63 -2.25
N SER A 182 6.88 0.15 -2.83
CA SER A 182 5.48 -0.27 -3.04
C SER A 182 5.37 -1.22 -4.23
N LEU A 183 4.34 -2.07 -4.28
CA LEU A 183 4.10 -2.99 -5.41
C LEU A 183 4.06 -2.23 -6.75
N ALA A 184 3.35 -1.11 -6.81
CA ALA A 184 3.32 -0.25 -7.99
C ALA A 184 4.71 0.22 -8.46
N THR A 185 5.60 0.57 -7.52
CA THR A 185 6.98 0.96 -7.85
C THR A 185 7.80 -0.23 -8.31
N ILE A 186 7.58 -1.42 -7.73
CA ILE A 186 8.24 -2.66 -8.17
C ILE A 186 7.80 -3.01 -9.60
N CYS A 187 6.51 -2.91 -9.91
CA CYS A 187 5.97 -3.15 -11.25
C CYS A 187 6.50 -2.14 -12.27
N GLU A 188 6.57 -0.86 -11.91
CA GLU A 188 7.16 0.18 -12.76
C GLU A 188 8.64 -0.12 -13.05
N GLU A 189 9.42 -0.43 -12.01
CA GLU A 189 10.87 -0.63 -12.14
C GLU A 189 11.30 -1.98 -12.76
N LEU A 190 10.44 -3.00 -12.72
CA LEU A 190 10.75 -4.34 -13.25
C LEU A 190 10.00 -4.68 -14.53
N LEU A 191 8.73 -4.30 -14.61
CA LEU A 191 7.83 -4.65 -15.73
C LEU A 191 7.56 -3.47 -16.66
N ASN A 192 7.98 -2.25 -16.31
CA ASN A 192 7.63 -1.02 -17.02
C ASN A 192 6.10 -0.79 -17.13
N VAL A 193 5.37 -1.25 -16.11
CA VAL A 193 3.91 -1.11 -16.00
C VAL A 193 3.56 -0.14 -14.88
N SER A 194 2.64 0.80 -15.16
CA SER A 194 2.12 1.72 -14.16
C SER A 194 0.86 1.18 -13.50
N LEU A 195 0.94 0.83 -12.22
CA LEU A 195 -0.22 0.48 -11.41
C LEU A 195 -0.84 1.73 -10.77
N SER A 196 -2.15 1.92 -11.00
CA SER A 196 -2.91 2.96 -10.33
C SER A 196 -2.95 2.71 -8.82
N LYS A 197 -2.98 3.78 -8.03
CA LYS A 197 -3.19 3.73 -6.56
C LYS A 197 -4.52 4.36 -6.14
N GLU A 198 -5.36 4.69 -7.10
CA GLU A 198 -6.56 5.50 -6.88
C GLU A 198 -7.61 4.76 -6.05
N LEU A 199 -7.68 3.43 -6.19
CA LEU A 199 -8.67 2.59 -5.52
C LEU A 199 -8.15 1.92 -4.25
N GLN A 200 -6.90 2.19 -3.85
CA GLN A 200 -6.29 1.64 -2.62
C GLN A 200 -7.10 1.92 -1.35
N CYS A 201 -7.87 3.02 -1.33
CA CYS A 201 -8.73 3.40 -0.20
C CYS A 201 -10.22 3.38 -0.60
N SER A 202 -10.60 2.55 -1.56
CA SER A 202 -11.98 2.38 -2.00
C SER A 202 -12.85 1.74 -0.91
N ASP A 203 -14.17 1.89 -1.03
CA ASP A 203 -15.09 1.13 -0.18
C ASP A 203 -15.28 -0.29 -0.73
N TRP A 204 -14.39 -1.19 -0.33
CA TRP A 204 -14.39 -2.59 -0.74
C TRP A 204 -15.58 -3.42 -0.21
N SER A 205 -16.42 -2.82 0.64
CA SER A 205 -17.70 -3.41 1.06
C SER A 205 -18.87 -3.02 0.15
N CYS A 206 -18.71 -2.01 -0.70
CA CYS A 206 -19.76 -1.56 -1.62
C CYS A 206 -20.05 -2.62 -2.69
N ARG A 207 -21.33 -2.83 -3.02
CA ARG A 207 -21.80 -3.74 -4.06
C ARG A 207 -22.85 -3.03 -4.95
N PRO A 208 -22.88 -3.31 -6.27
CA PRO A 208 -21.92 -4.14 -7.01
C PRO A 208 -20.52 -3.49 -7.07
N LEU A 209 -19.48 -4.30 -7.26
CA LEU A 209 -18.14 -3.77 -7.52
C LEU A 209 -18.12 -3.11 -8.90
N SER A 210 -17.46 -1.97 -9.02
CA SER A 210 -17.19 -1.36 -10.33
C SER A 210 -16.10 -2.14 -11.09
N ASP A 211 -16.12 -2.08 -12.43
CA ASP A 211 -15.08 -2.69 -13.28
C ASP A 211 -13.67 -2.21 -12.88
N GLY A 212 -13.54 -0.94 -12.50
CA GLY A 212 -12.29 -0.38 -11.98
C GLY A 212 -11.81 -1.05 -10.70
N GLN A 213 -12.72 -1.34 -9.75
CA GLN A 213 -12.39 -2.07 -8.52
C GLN A 213 -11.99 -3.52 -8.81
N ILE A 214 -12.71 -4.20 -9.70
CA ILE A 214 -12.40 -5.57 -10.11
C ILE A 214 -11.01 -5.62 -10.73
N GLN A 215 -10.72 -4.72 -11.68
CA GLN A 215 -9.44 -4.72 -12.38
C GLN A 215 -8.27 -4.29 -11.50
N TYR A 216 -8.50 -3.31 -10.61
CA TYR A 216 -7.49 -2.91 -9.62
C TYR A 216 -7.13 -4.10 -8.72
N ALA A 217 -8.13 -4.71 -8.08
CA ALA A 217 -7.92 -5.85 -7.20
C ALA A 217 -7.18 -6.97 -7.93
N ALA A 218 -7.69 -7.39 -9.10
CA ALA A 218 -7.11 -8.48 -9.86
C ALA A 218 -5.63 -8.22 -10.25
N SER A 219 -5.27 -6.95 -10.51
CA SER A 219 -3.90 -6.56 -10.87
C SER A 219 -2.89 -6.83 -9.74
N ASP A 220 -3.29 -6.61 -8.48
CA ASP A 220 -2.38 -6.75 -7.33
C ASP A 220 -1.92 -8.21 -7.11
N ALA A 221 -2.72 -9.21 -7.52
CA ALA A 221 -2.29 -10.60 -7.58
C ALA A 221 -1.63 -10.99 -8.92
N TYR A 222 -2.17 -10.51 -10.05
CA TYR A 222 -1.69 -10.85 -11.39
C TYR A 222 -0.19 -10.53 -11.57
N TYR A 223 0.23 -9.31 -11.22
CA TYR A 223 1.61 -8.89 -11.46
C TYR A 223 2.65 -9.57 -10.57
N LEU A 224 2.23 -10.23 -9.48
CA LEU A 224 3.15 -11.04 -8.68
C LEU A 224 3.68 -12.23 -9.49
N LEU A 225 2.85 -12.79 -10.38
CA LEU A 225 3.27 -13.86 -11.30
C LEU A 225 4.24 -13.35 -12.36
N ASP A 226 3.98 -12.18 -12.96
CA ASP A 226 4.89 -11.57 -13.94
C ASP A 226 6.25 -11.20 -13.31
N ILE A 227 6.25 -10.72 -12.07
CA ILE A 227 7.51 -10.47 -11.33
C ILE A 227 8.24 -11.79 -11.04
N PHE A 228 7.49 -12.85 -10.72
CA PHE A 228 8.06 -14.16 -10.54
C PHE A 228 8.65 -14.74 -11.83
N ASP A 229 8.10 -14.44 -13.00
CA ASP A 229 8.67 -14.83 -14.29
C ASP A 229 10.05 -14.21 -14.52
N LEU A 230 10.21 -12.92 -14.23
CA LEU A 230 11.52 -12.27 -14.29
C LEU A 230 12.52 -12.90 -13.32
N PHE A 231 12.05 -13.25 -12.13
CA PHE A 231 12.87 -13.95 -11.13
C PHE A 231 13.33 -15.31 -11.65
N GLN A 232 12.42 -16.10 -12.22
CA GLN A 232 12.74 -17.39 -12.81
C GLN A 232 13.71 -17.25 -13.99
N GLN A 233 13.56 -16.25 -14.84
CA GLN A 233 14.48 -16.02 -15.96
C GLN A 233 15.89 -15.69 -15.47
N LYS A 234 16.03 -14.77 -14.51
CA LYS A 234 17.33 -14.40 -13.93
C LYS A 234 17.97 -15.57 -13.20
N PHE A 235 17.21 -16.27 -12.37
CA PHE A 235 17.70 -17.40 -11.59
C PHE A 235 18.16 -18.57 -12.49
N THR A 236 17.47 -18.81 -13.61
CA THR A 236 17.90 -19.80 -14.63
C THR A 236 19.21 -19.38 -15.30
N THR A 237 19.35 -18.09 -15.64
CA THR A 237 20.54 -17.55 -16.29
C THR A 237 21.78 -17.68 -15.40
N GLU A 238 21.66 -17.35 -14.11
CA GLU A 238 22.76 -17.50 -13.13
C GLU A 238 23.12 -18.99 -12.87
N GLY A 239 22.13 -19.88 -12.84
CA GLY A 239 22.34 -21.32 -12.68
C GLY A 239 23.07 -21.98 -13.86
N LYS A 240 22.80 -21.53 -15.10
CA LYS A 240 23.51 -21.97 -16.31
C LYS A 240 24.96 -21.45 -16.38
N CYS A 241 25.22 -20.21 -15.94
CA CYS A 241 26.58 -19.66 -15.86
C CYS A 241 27.47 -20.36 -14.82
N SER A 242 26.87 -20.86 -13.73
CA SER A 242 27.64 -21.55 -12.68
C SER A 242 28.05 -22.97 -13.08
N SER A 243 27.28 -23.64 -13.96
CA SER A 243 27.55 -25.01 -14.43
C SER A 243 28.50 -25.08 -15.63
N THR A 244 28.73 -23.97 -16.36
CA THR A 244 29.66 -23.90 -17.49
C THR A 244 31.12 -23.65 -17.08
N MET A 245 31.40 -23.32 -15.82
CA MET A 245 32.78 -23.12 -15.33
C MET A 245 33.52 -24.40 -14.90
N GLU A 246 32.88 -25.59 -14.93
CA GLU A 246 33.51 -26.85 -14.51
C GLU A 246 34.03 -27.75 -15.64
N LEU A 247 33.98 -27.34 -16.91
CA LEU A 247 34.56 -28.08 -18.03
C LEU A 247 35.56 -27.21 -18.79
N ASN A 248 36.77 -27.08 -18.25
CA ASN A 248 37.98 -26.85 -19.05
C ASN A 248 39.25 -27.17 -18.24
N SER A 249 39.56 -28.45 -18.14
CA SER A 249 40.95 -28.93 -18.19
C SER A 249 41.00 -30.30 -18.86
N ASP A 250 41.12 -30.35 -20.19
CA ASP A 250 42.15 -31.15 -20.87
C ASP A 250 42.08 -31.04 -22.40
N ARG A 251 43.19 -31.41 -23.03
CA ARG A 251 43.76 -30.86 -24.26
C ARG A 251 43.14 -31.33 -25.59
N HIS A 252 43.37 -30.48 -26.60
CA HIS A 252 43.52 -30.73 -28.05
C HIS A 252 42.30 -31.17 -28.88
N GLY A 253 41.73 -30.22 -29.62
CA GLY A 253 40.88 -30.42 -30.80
C GLY A 253 40.50 -29.07 -31.43
N SER A 254 40.55 -28.95 -32.75
CA SER A 254 40.33 -27.73 -33.54
C SER A 254 39.00 -27.01 -33.23
N PRO A 255 38.88 -25.68 -33.44
CA PRO A 255 37.69 -24.93 -33.08
C PRO A 255 36.58 -25.18 -34.10
N THR A 256 35.66 -26.08 -33.80
CA THR A 256 34.35 -26.11 -34.46
C THR A 256 33.50 -25.01 -33.83
N VAL A 257 33.18 -23.99 -34.63
CA VAL A 257 32.17 -22.98 -34.29
C VAL A 257 30.85 -23.73 -34.07
N ILE A 258 30.44 -23.86 -32.81
CA ILE A 258 29.07 -24.29 -32.50
C ILE A 258 28.20 -23.04 -32.63
N GLU A 259 27.78 -22.76 -33.87
CA GLU A 259 26.48 -22.12 -34.07
C GLU A 259 25.44 -23.14 -33.65
N CYS A 260 24.70 -22.85 -32.59
CA CYS A 260 23.49 -23.60 -32.28
C CYS A 260 22.40 -22.64 -31.79
N SER A 261 21.75 -22.05 -32.80
CA SER A 261 20.30 -21.91 -32.97
C SER A 261 19.45 -21.70 -31.71
N SER A 262 18.81 -20.54 -31.71
CA SER A 262 17.53 -20.24 -31.04
C SER A 262 16.51 -21.35 -31.30
N SER A 263 16.34 -22.30 -30.37
CA SER A 263 15.30 -23.31 -30.48
C SER A 263 15.11 -24.04 -29.14
N GLY A 264 13.94 -23.82 -28.51
CA GLY A 264 13.42 -24.68 -27.45
C GLY A 264 13.48 -24.09 -26.05
N TYR A 265 12.54 -23.20 -25.72
CA TYR A 265 12.21 -22.87 -24.33
C TYR A 265 11.32 -23.97 -23.75
N ASP A 266 11.88 -25.13 -23.43
CA ASP A 266 11.19 -26.14 -22.63
C ASP A 266 11.35 -25.78 -21.14
N ILE A 267 10.38 -25.01 -20.64
CA ILE A 267 10.27 -24.63 -19.23
C ILE A 267 9.34 -25.63 -18.55
N CYS A 268 9.81 -26.86 -18.37
CA CYS A 268 9.05 -27.86 -17.62
C CYS A 268 10.02 -28.80 -16.89
N SER A 269 10.28 -28.53 -15.61
CA SER A 269 10.76 -29.55 -14.68
C SER A 269 10.57 -29.10 -13.23
N GLY A 270 9.79 -29.88 -12.48
CA GLY A 270 9.52 -29.66 -11.05
C GLY A 270 10.77 -29.52 -10.17
N GLY A 271 11.95 -29.96 -10.63
CA GLY A 271 13.22 -29.74 -9.95
C GLY A 271 13.61 -28.26 -9.82
N TYR A 272 13.28 -27.42 -10.81
CA TYR A 272 13.64 -25.99 -10.77
C TYR A 272 12.81 -25.21 -9.75
N LEU A 273 11.49 -25.37 -9.77
CA LEU A 273 10.60 -24.76 -8.77
C LEU A 273 10.98 -25.23 -7.36
N MET A 274 11.35 -26.50 -7.21
CA MET A 274 11.83 -27.04 -5.92
C MET A 274 13.13 -26.38 -5.44
N SER A 275 14.04 -26.04 -6.35
CA SER A 275 15.26 -25.31 -6.02
C SER A 275 14.99 -23.87 -5.55
N ILE A 276 13.99 -23.21 -6.16
CA ILE A 276 13.52 -21.89 -5.72
C ILE A 276 12.88 -22.00 -4.34
N VAL A 277 11.94 -22.93 -4.16
CA VAL A 277 11.25 -23.17 -2.89
C VAL A 277 12.28 -23.40 -1.79
N THR A 278 13.24 -24.30 -2.01
CA THR A 278 14.26 -24.63 -1.00
C THR A 278 15.17 -23.45 -0.68
N LYS A 279 15.49 -22.60 -1.66
CA LYS A 279 16.50 -21.54 -1.50
C LYS A 279 15.93 -20.20 -1.05
N TYR A 280 14.73 -19.84 -1.52
CA TYR A 280 14.18 -18.47 -1.40
C TYR A 280 12.85 -18.39 -0.69
N SER A 281 12.13 -19.52 -0.51
CA SER A 281 10.88 -19.46 0.21
C SER A 281 11.11 -19.25 1.71
N GLU A 282 10.14 -18.61 2.32
CA GLU A 282 9.99 -18.43 3.74
C GLU A 282 8.67 -19.03 4.21
N LYS A 283 8.47 -18.98 5.52
CA LYS A 283 7.27 -19.45 6.18
C LYS A 283 6.60 -18.29 6.87
N ILE A 284 5.32 -18.08 6.60
CA ILE A 284 4.50 -17.18 7.43
C ILE A 284 3.89 -18.03 8.55
N LEU A 285 4.13 -17.61 9.79
CA LEU A 285 3.50 -18.12 11.00
C LEU A 285 2.80 -16.98 11.73
N LEU A 286 1.52 -17.18 12.02
CA LEU A 286 0.78 -16.34 12.96
C LEU A 286 0.96 -16.93 14.36
N THR A 287 1.26 -16.06 15.31
CA THR A 287 1.36 -16.43 16.72
C THR A 287 0.12 -15.99 17.49
N ASP A 288 -0.07 -16.46 18.72
CA ASP A 288 -1.14 -15.98 19.62
C ASP A 288 -1.16 -14.45 19.78
N SER A 289 -0.02 -13.79 19.58
CA SER A 289 0.11 -12.32 19.64
C SER A 289 -0.40 -11.60 18.39
N ASP A 290 -0.43 -12.30 17.25
CA ASP A 290 -1.00 -11.80 15.99
C ASP A 290 -2.54 -11.97 15.99
N ILE A 291 -3.05 -13.00 16.68
CA ILE A 291 -4.49 -13.34 16.78
C ILE A 291 -5.22 -12.49 17.84
N LYS A 292 -4.47 -11.88 18.78
CA LYS A 292 -5.04 -10.95 19.76
C LYS A 292 -4.90 -9.52 19.25
N PRO A 293 -5.97 -8.70 19.21
CA PRO A 293 -5.83 -7.29 18.91
C PRO A 293 -4.90 -6.68 19.96
N ARG A 294 -3.95 -5.84 19.51
CA ARG A 294 -3.07 -5.12 20.43
C ARG A 294 -3.92 -4.20 21.33
N SER A 295 -4.37 -4.71 22.47
CA SER A 295 -4.70 -3.90 23.62
C SER A 295 -3.43 -3.14 23.96
N SER A 296 -3.49 -1.81 23.95
CA SER A 296 -2.45 -0.98 24.52
C SER A 296 -2.37 -1.26 26.02
N ILE A 297 -1.71 -2.35 26.40
CA ILE A 297 -1.33 -2.62 27.78
C ILE A 297 -0.24 -1.60 28.09
N ARG A 298 -0.65 -0.54 28.79
CA ARG A 298 0.22 0.19 29.71
C ARG A 298 0.96 -0.87 30.53
N LYS A 299 2.28 -0.95 30.39
CA LYS A 299 3.10 -1.61 31.41
C LYS A 299 2.96 -0.76 32.68
N GLU A 300 2.04 -1.14 33.56
CA GLU A 300 2.15 -0.82 34.97
C GLU A 300 3.48 -1.42 35.45
N ILE A 301 4.45 -0.55 35.67
CA ILE A 301 5.70 -0.93 36.33
C ILE A 301 5.36 -1.07 37.81
N SER A 302 5.40 -2.32 38.28
CA SER A 302 5.34 -2.71 39.68
C SER A 302 6.37 -1.92 40.51
N LYS A 303 5.90 -1.24 41.55
CA LYS A 303 6.73 -0.56 42.56
C LYS A 303 7.54 -1.59 43.37
N LEU A 304 8.86 -1.40 43.44
CA LEU A 304 9.80 -1.96 44.44
C LEU A 304 10.99 -0.97 44.55
N PRO A 305 11.75 -0.95 45.67
CA PRO A 305 11.95 0.27 46.45
C PRO A 305 13.26 1.00 46.16
N THR A 306 13.27 2.25 46.63
CA THR A 306 14.38 3.20 46.81
C THR A 306 15.76 2.59 47.05
N ASN A 307 16.67 2.74 46.09
CA ASN A 307 17.96 3.47 46.23
C ASN A 307 18.91 3.10 45.08
N ALA A 308 19.19 4.04 44.17
CA ALA A 308 20.53 4.29 43.59
C ALA A 308 20.46 5.30 42.41
N LYS A 309 20.96 6.50 42.69
CA LYS A 309 21.54 7.55 41.83
C LYS A 309 21.42 7.40 40.29
N CYS A 310 20.61 8.30 39.75
CA CYS A 310 20.86 9.27 38.66
C CYS A 310 21.48 8.80 37.32
N LYS A 311 20.66 8.81 36.27
CA LYS A 311 21.03 9.36 34.95
C LYS A 311 19.75 9.84 34.25
N ASP A 312 19.67 11.14 33.99
CA ASP A 312 18.50 11.87 33.50
C ASP A 312 17.80 11.16 32.33
N ARG A 313 16.57 10.70 32.58
CA ARG A 313 15.60 10.43 31.52
C ARG A 313 14.77 11.69 31.38
N VAL A 314 14.95 12.41 30.28
CA VAL A 314 14.01 13.45 29.84
C VAL A 314 12.66 12.75 29.64
N ASP A 315 11.74 13.02 30.55
CA ASP A 315 10.35 12.58 30.46
C ASP A 315 9.69 13.42 29.37
N CYS A 316 9.58 12.85 28.16
CA CYS A 316 9.02 13.55 27.02
C CYS A 316 7.50 13.59 27.16
N SER A 317 6.99 14.66 27.78
CA SER A 317 5.59 15.07 27.65
C SER A 317 5.16 14.91 26.19
N THR A 318 4.12 14.11 25.95
CA THR A 318 3.60 13.81 24.60
C THR A 318 2.53 14.81 24.16
N GLU A 319 2.37 15.89 24.92
CA GLU A 319 1.43 16.98 24.66
C GLU A 319 2.21 18.20 24.17
N TRP A 320 1.62 18.91 23.21
CA TRP A 320 2.19 20.15 22.69
C TRP A 320 2.33 21.18 23.82
N GLN A 321 3.49 21.81 23.96
CA GLN A 321 3.77 22.76 25.03
C GLN A 321 4.28 24.09 24.48
N GLY A 322 3.58 25.17 24.84
CA GLY A 322 3.92 26.54 24.48
C GLY A 322 3.15 27.09 23.27
N PRO A 323 3.18 28.41 23.07
CA PRO A 323 2.55 29.04 21.90
C PRO A 323 3.30 28.63 20.62
N PRO A 324 2.59 28.30 19.53
CA PRO A 324 3.23 28.02 18.25
C PRO A 324 3.92 29.27 17.69
N PRO A 325 4.91 29.14 16.78
CA PRO A 325 5.68 30.27 16.23
C PRO A 325 4.85 31.38 15.59
N TRP A 326 3.66 31.04 15.09
CA TRP A 326 2.72 31.98 14.49
C TRP A 326 1.77 32.63 15.49
N ASP A 327 1.83 32.31 16.78
CA ASP A 327 0.95 32.88 17.79
C ASP A 327 1.21 34.40 17.94
N PRO A 328 0.16 35.25 17.79
CA PRO A 328 0.31 36.70 17.94
C PRO A 328 0.86 37.14 19.30
N SER A 329 0.66 36.36 20.36
CA SER A 329 1.15 36.66 21.72
C SER A 329 2.69 36.68 21.83
N ILE A 330 3.38 36.00 20.91
CA ILE A 330 4.85 35.98 20.82
C ILE A 330 5.37 36.76 19.59
N GLY A 331 4.50 37.55 18.93
CA GLY A 331 4.84 38.34 17.74
C GLY A 331 4.74 37.57 16.42
N GLY A 332 4.04 36.43 16.40
CA GLY A 332 3.74 35.69 15.17
C GLY A 332 2.66 36.35 14.31
N ASP A 333 2.53 35.88 13.06
CA ASP A 333 1.62 36.46 12.06
C ASP A 333 0.17 35.93 12.12
N GLY A 334 -0.12 34.99 13.03
CA GLY A 334 -1.43 34.36 13.18
C GLY A 334 -1.72 33.23 12.19
N TYR A 335 -0.81 32.92 11.26
CA TYR A 335 -1.05 31.93 10.20
C TYR A 335 -0.31 30.61 10.48
N PRO A 336 -1.03 29.48 10.64
CA PRO A 336 -0.40 28.19 10.91
C PRO A 336 0.49 27.71 9.77
N LYS A 337 1.75 27.34 10.11
CA LYS A 337 2.75 26.85 9.14
C LYS A 337 3.42 25.58 9.63
N PHE A 338 3.31 24.51 8.86
CA PHE A 338 3.87 23.21 9.20
C PHE A 338 4.97 22.79 8.23
N LEU A 339 5.96 22.05 8.73
CA LEU A 339 6.89 21.26 7.93
C LEU A 339 6.58 19.79 8.24
N CYS A 340 6.14 19.04 7.23
CA CYS A 340 5.86 17.62 7.38
C CYS A 340 7.07 16.81 6.92
N ASP A 341 7.55 15.87 7.73
CA ASP A 341 8.62 14.97 7.29
C ASP A 341 8.18 14.01 6.16
N VAL A 342 9.15 13.27 5.61
CA VAL A 342 8.95 12.30 4.51
C VAL A 342 7.91 11.22 4.86
N MET A 343 7.75 10.87 6.14
CA MET A 343 6.80 9.83 6.56
C MET A 343 5.35 10.31 6.61
N ILE A 344 5.12 11.62 6.65
CA ILE A 344 3.80 12.24 6.70
C ILE A 344 3.57 13.26 5.57
N GLU A 345 4.21 13.09 4.42
CA GLU A 345 3.93 13.91 3.22
C GLU A 345 2.45 13.86 2.81
N GLY A 346 1.77 12.74 3.07
CA GLY A 346 0.34 12.61 2.86
C GLY A 346 -0.48 13.59 3.71
N LEU A 347 -0.03 13.87 4.95
CA LEU A 347 -0.64 14.87 5.81
C LEU A 347 -0.38 16.28 5.28
N ALA A 348 0.80 16.56 4.73
CA ALA A 348 1.10 17.85 4.10
C ALA A 348 0.09 18.18 2.99
N LYS A 349 -0.26 17.19 2.16
CA LYS A 349 -1.27 17.35 1.11
C LYS A 349 -2.65 17.66 1.70
N HIS A 350 -3.05 16.96 2.75
CA HIS A 350 -4.33 17.21 3.43
C HIS A 350 -4.39 18.59 4.09
N LEU A 351 -3.30 19.04 4.72
CA LEU A 351 -3.21 20.39 5.30
C LEU A 351 -3.37 21.46 4.21
N ARG A 352 -2.72 21.30 3.05
CA ARG A 352 -2.89 22.22 1.90
C ARG A 352 -4.31 22.23 1.37
N CYS A 353 -4.97 21.08 1.32
CA CYS A 353 -6.38 20.98 0.91
C CYS A 353 -7.31 21.78 1.81
N VAL A 354 -6.98 21.95 3.09
CA VAL A 354 -7.75 22.78 4.04
C VAL A 354 -7.20 24.20 4.17
N GLY A 355 -6.35 24.64 3.23
CA GLY A 355 -5.80 26.00 3.17
C GLY A 355 -4.61 26.27 4.09
N ILE A 356 -4.16 25.27 4.85
CA ILE A 356 -3.04 25.42 5.78
C ILE A 356 -1.70 25.32 5.05
N ASP A 357 -0.77 26.19 5.42
CA ASP A 357 0.58 26.23 4.87
C ASP A 357 1.39 25.01 5.35
N ALA A 358 1.63 24.05 4.46
CA ALA A 358 2.39 22.85 4.79
C ALA A 358 3.52 22.61 3.79
N ALA A 359 4.76 22.77 4.23
CA ALA A 359 5.96 22.44 3.48
C ALA A 359 6.35 20.96 3.66
N ILE A 360 7.16 20.47 2.72
CA ILE A 360 7.88 19.21 2.81
C ILE A 360 9.39 19.50 2.74
N PRO A 361 10.26 18.54 3.10
CA PRO A 361 11.70 18.79 3.13
C PRO A 361 12.25 19.06 1.72
N SER A 362 13.27 19.90 1.62
CA SER A 362 13.95 20.23 0.36
C SER A 362 14.61 19.01 -0.30
N SER A 363 15.07 18.05 0.51
CA SER A 363 15.76 16.85 0.06
C SER A 363 14.90 15.60 0.32
N LYS A 364 15.08 14.56 -0.51
CA LYS A 364 14.35 13.28 -0.35
C LYS A 364 14.83 12.46 0.87
N LYS A 365 15.99 12.78 1.42
CA LYS A 365 16.60 12.12 2.59
C LYS A 365 17.22 13.16 3.52
N PRO A 366 16.37 13.99 4.14
CA PRO A 366 16.87 15.09 4.94
C PRO A 366 17.50 14.56 6.23
N GLU A 367 18.66 15.10 6.58
CA GLU A 367 19.22 14.83 7.90
C GLU A 367 18.38 15.53 8.97
N PRO A 368 18.32 14.99 10.22
CA PRO A 368 17.60 15.63 11.32
C PRO A 368 17.90 17.13 11.49
N ARG A 369 19.17 17.52 11.33
CA ARG A 369 19.59 18.93 11.42
C ARG A 369 19.04 19.79 10.28
N GLU A 370 18.93 19.25 9.07
CA GLU A 370 18.38 19.96 7.92
C GLU A 370 16.89 20.28 8.16
N LEU A 371 16.12 19.30 8.65
CA LEU A 371 14.71 19.50 9.03
C LEU A 371 14.54 20.57 10.10
N LEU A 372 15.35 20.52 11.15
CA LEU A 372 15.28 21.50 12.24
C LEU A 372 15.69 22.90 11.76
N ASN A 373 16.73 23.01 10.94
CA ASN A 373 17.16 24.28 10.35
C ASN A 373 16.09 24.88 9.45
N GLN A 374 15.44 24.06 8.61
CA GLN A 374 14.34 24.50 7.76
C GLN A 374 13.15 24.97 8.61
N THR A 375 12.80 24.19 9.64
CA THR A 375 11.73 24.52 10.60
C THR A 375 11.97 25.88 11.25
N TYR A 376 13.18 26.13 11.72
CA TYR A 376 13.55 27.39 12.37
C TYR A 376 13.57 28.56 11.39
N LYS A 377 14.22 28.38 10.24
CA LYS A 377 14.36 29.42 9.21
C LYS A 377 13.02 29.87 8.65
N GLU A 378 12.08 28.95 8.49
CA GLU A 378 10.75 29.23 7.93
C GLU A 378 9.68 29.50 9.00
N GLY A 379 10.03 29.46 10.29
CA GLY A 379 9.10 29.69 11.39
C GLY A 379 7.97 28.66 11.46
N ARG A 380 8.27 27.39 11.14
CA ARG A 380 7.29 26.30 11.05
C ARG A 380 7.25 25.46 12.32
N ILE A 381 6.23 24.62 12.44
CA ILE A 381 6.24 23.46 13.34
C ILE A 381 6.56 22.21 12.54
N LEU A 382 7.56 21.45 13.00
CA LEU A 382 7.91 20.15 12.44
C LEU A 382 6.92 19.10 12.93
N LEU A 383 6.12 18.57 12.01
CA LEU A 383 5.30 17.40 12.22
C LEU A 383 6.11 16.15 11.82
N THR A 384 6.17 15.17 12.71
CA THR A 384 6.91 13.92 12.44
C THR A 384 6.28 12.74 13.15
N ARG A 385 6.48 11.53 12.61
CA ARG A 385 6.22 10.27 13.32
C ARG A 385 7.50 9.57 13.77
N ASP A 386 8.68 10.10 13.44
CA ASP A 386 9.95 9.49 13.80
C ASP A 386 10.29 9.81 15.25
N VAL A 387 10.22 8.79 16.10
CA VAL A 387 10.60 8.88 17.51
C VAL A 387 12.07 9.27 17.68
N LYS A 388 12.92 9.00 16.69
CA LYS A 388 14.34 9.38 16.73
C LYS A 388 14.54 10.87 16.52
N LEU A 389 13.68 11.53 15.74
CA LEU A 389 13.74 12.99 15.58
C LEU A 389 13.41 13.72 16.88
N LEU A 390 12.57 13.13 17.74
CA LEU A 390 12.27 13.67 19.07
C LEU A 390 13.47 13.67 20.01
N LYS A 391 14.48 12.83 19.77
CA LYS A 391 15.73 12.89 20.55
C LYS A 391 16.45 14.21 20.37
N TYR A 392 16.19 14.95 19.30
CA TYR A 392 16.75 16.26 19.01
C TYR A 392 15.84 17.41 19.44
N GLN A 393 14.74 17.13 20.15
CA GLN A 393 13.78 18.15 20.61
C GLN A 393 14.43 19.17 21.56
N TYR A 394 15.50 18.79 22.27
CA TYR A 394 16.28 19.74 23.09
C TYR A 394 16.98 20.85 22.27
N LEU A 395 17.14 20.67 20.95
CA LEU A 395 17.71 21.68 20.05
C LEU A 395 16.67 22.63 19.48
N ALA A 396 15.38 22.26 19.55
CA ALA A 396 14.31 22.98 18.90
C ALA A 396 13.31 23.40 19.97
N SER A 397 13.41 24.65 20.41
CA SER A 397 12.58 25.36 21.40
C SER A 397 11.08 25.14 21.21
N SER A 398 10.60 23.95 21.53
CA SER A 398 9.22 23.47 21.39
C SER A 398 8.64 23.35 19.97
N GLN A 399 9.38 23.53 18.87
CA GLN A 399 8.80 23.53 17.50
C GLN A 399 8.57 22.14 16.86
N VAL A 400 8.67 21.05 17.61
CA VAL A 400 8.53 19.68 17.06
C VAL A 400 7.34 18.99 17.71
N TYR A 401 6.40 18.52 16.89
CA TYR A 401 5.25 17.75 17.33
C TYR A 401 5.25 16.33 16.72
N ARG A 402 5.04 15.34 17.61
CA ARG A 402 4.91 13.94 17.21
C ARG A 402 3.46 13.63 16.90
N VAL A 403 3.18 13.37 15.63
CA VAL A 403 1.87 12.87 15.21
C VAL A 403 1.69 11.42 15.70
N LYS A 404 0.61 11.17 16.44
CA LYS A 404 0.33 9.87 17.07
C LYS A 404 -0.41 8.94 16.11
N SER A 405 -1.30 9.51 15.30
CA SER A 405 -2.21 8.79 14.42
C SER A 405 -1.50 8.11 13.24
N LEU A 406 -1.96 6.91 12.90
CA LEU A 406 -1.44 6.13 11.76
C LEU A 406 -2.13 6.48 10.44
N LEU A 407 -3.44 6.76 10.50
CA LEU A 407 -4.28 7.00 9.33
C LEU A 407 -4.28 8.49 8.95
N LYS A 408 -4.19 8.79 7.65
CA LYS A 408 -4.07 10.17 7.14
C LYS A 408 -5.22 11.10 7.55
N HIS A 409 -6.43 10.57 7.75
CA HIS A 409 -7.59 11.35 8.20
C HIS A 409 -7.49 11.70 9.68
N ASP A 410 -7.18 10.70 10.50
CA ASP A 410 -6.98 10.89 11.93
C ASP A 410 -5.77 11.81 12.21
N GLN A 411 -4.74 11.77 11.36
CA GLN A 411 -3.61 12.69 11.42
C GLN A 411 -4.02 14.16 11.21
N LEU A 412 -4.91 14.44 10.26
CA LEU A 412 -5.39 15.81 10.02
C LEU A 412 -6.25 16.27 11.20
N ALA A 413 -7.20 15.44 11.64
CA ALA A 413 -8.05 15.75 12.79
C ALA A 413 -7.22 15.98 14.07
N GLU A 414 -6.20 15.15 14.30
CA GLU A 414 -5.26 15.31 15.42
C GLU A 414 -4.55 16.66 15.37
N VAL A 415 -4.04 17.08 14.21
CA VAL A 415 -3.34 18.37 14.08
C VAL A 415 -4.30 19.54 14.24
N ILE A 416 -5.50 19.46 13.67
CA ILE A 416 -6.54 20.50 13.84
C ILE A 416 -6.89 20.67 15.32
N ASP A 417 -7.13 19.57 16.03
CA ASP A 417 -7.46 19.59 17.46
C ASP A 417 -6.27 20.03 18.33
N THR A 418 -5.07 19.51 18.07
CA THR A 418 -3.87 19.84 18.87
C THR A 418 -3.52 21.32 18.79
N PHE A 419 -3.61 21.92 17.60
CA PHE A 419 -3.25 23.32 17.37
C PHE A 419 -4.46 24.26 17.34
N GLN A 420 -5.66 23.74 17.62
CA GLN A 420 -6.93 24.49 17.63
C GLN A 420 -7.11 25.32 16.34
N LEU A 421 -6.86 24.67 15.19
CA LEU A 421 -6.90 25.32 13.89
C LEU A 421 -8.34 25.63 13.49
N LYS A 422 -8.60 26.89 13.10
CA LYS A 422 -9.88 27.30 12.53
C LYS A 422 -9.82 27.12 11.02
N ILE A 423 -10.57 26.14 10.51
CA ILE A 423 -10.71 25.91 9.08
C ILE A 423 -12.07 26.46 8.65
N SER A 424 -12.07 27.30 7.63
CA SER A 424 -13.28 27.83 7.01
C SER A 424 -13.43 27.29 5.59
N GLU A 425 -14.66 27.28 5.08
CA GLU A 425 -14.96 26.74 3.76
C GLU A 425 -14.23 27.49 2.63
N ASP A 426 -14.09 28.82 2.75
CA ASP A 426 -13.38 29.67 1.78
C ASP A 426 -11.88 29.34 1.66
N GLN A 427 -11.31 28.66 2.66
CA GLN A 427 -9.92 28.24 2.65
C GLN A 427 -9.72 26.85 2.03
N LEU A 428 -10.80 26.09 1.78
CA LEU A 428 -10.69 24.79 1.14
C LEU A 428 -10.16 24.94 -0.28
N MET A 429 -9.21 24.08 -0.65
CA MET A 429 -8.55 24.06 -1.96
C MET A 429 -7.90 25.39 -2.36
N SER A 430 -7.61 26.28 -1.40
CA SER A 430 -6.98 27.60 -1.68
C SER A 430 -5.47 27.50 -1.98
N ARG A 431 -4.86 26.34 -1.76
CA ARG A 431 -3.43 26.08 -1.97
C ARG A 431 -3.17 24.91 -2.89
N CYS A 432 -2.08 25.00 -3.64
CA CYS A 432 -1.61 23.92 -4.50
C CYS A 432 -1.22 22.69 -3.67
N THR A 433 -1.95 21.59 -3.87
CA THR A 433 -1.69 20.32 -3.18
C THR A 433 -0.30 19.74 -3.48
N LYS A 434 0.29 20.09 -4.64
CA LYS A 434 1.62 19.65 -5.07
C LYS A 434 2.75 20.41 -4.38
N CYS A 435 2.73 21.74 -4.43
CA CYS A 435 3.87 22.57 -4.00
C CYS A 435 3.57 23.58 -2.88
N ASN A 436 2.35 23.63 -2.32
CA ASN A 436 1.90 24.62 -1.33
C ASN A 436 1.71 26.06 -1.86
N GLY A 437 1.96 26.28 -3.15
CA GLY A 437 1.86 27.58 -3.81
C GLY A 437 0.43 28.10 -3.97
N SER A 438 0.31 29.38 -4.30
CA SER A 438 -0.97 30.04 -4.56
C SER A 438 -1.46 29.78 -5.99
N PHE A 439 -2.75 30.01 -6.21
CA PHE A 439 -3.37 29.98 -7.53
C PHE A 439 -3.45 31.38 -8.13
N ILE A 440 -3.58 31.43 -9.46
CA ILE A 440 -3.99 32.64 -10.17
C ILE A 440 -5.33 33.17 -9.63
N GLN A 441 -5.47 34.49 -9.59
CA GLN A 441 -6.66 35.14 -9.02
C GLN A 441 -7.91 35.01 -9.90
N LYS A 442 -7.72 34.81 -11.21
CA LYS A 442 -8.81 34.60 -12.17
C LYS A 442 -8.70 33.20 -12.75
N PRO A 443 -9.80 32.42 -12.77
CA PRO A 443 -9.80 31.14 -13.46
C PRO A 443 -9.55 31.32 -14.95
N LEU A 444 -8.89 30.34 -15.56
CA LEU A 444 -8.66 30.28 -17.01
C LEU A 444 -9.87 29.65 -17.70
N THR A 445 -10.11 30.08 -18.94
CA THR A 445 -11.01 29.33 -19.84
C THR A 445 -10.38 28.02 -20.27
N LEU A 446 -11.17 27.15 -20.89
CA LEU A 446 -10.70 25.89 -21.43
C LEU A 446 -9.58 26.09 -22.46
N GLU A 447 -9.72 27.07 -23.35
CA GLU A 447 -8.73 27.38 -24.39
C GLU A 447 -7.41 27.84 -23.78
N GLU A 448 -7.48 28.73 -22.80
CA GLU A 448 -6.32 29.23 -22.06
C GLU A 448 -5.65 28.12 -21.24
N ALA A 449 -6.44 27.23 -20.64
CA ALA A 449 -5.94 26.08 -19.91
C ALA A 449 -5.25 25.07 -20.84
N VAL A 450 -5.82 24.80 -22.02
CA VAL A 450 -5.19 23.95 -23.05
C VAL A 450 -3.85 24.54 -23.46
N GLU A 451 -3.79 25.84 -23.75
CA GLU A 451 -2.54 26.51 -24.09
C GLU A 451 -1.50 26.41 -22.95
N ALA A 452 -1.92 26.70 -21.72
CA ALA A 452 -1.06 26.61 -20.53
C ALA A 452 -0.60 25.18 -20.21
N SER A 453 -1.34 24.17 -20.66
CA SER A 453 -1.04 22.75 -20.41
C SER A 453 -0.08 22.13 -21.43
N LYS A 454 0.13 22.76 -22.60
CA LYS A 454 0.92 22.22 -23.70
C LYS A 454 2.30 21.76 -23.24
N GLY A 455 2.57 20.46 -23.40
CA GLY A 455 3.86 19.85 -23.10
C GLY A 455 4.13 19.54 -21.62
N PHE A 456 3.19 19.82 -20.71
CA PHE A 456 3.39 19.58 -19.27
C PHE A 456 2.25 18.80 -18.60
N GLN A 457 1.01 18.91 -19.08
CA GLN A 457 -0.14 18.22 -18.52
C GLN A 457 -1.18 17.92 -19.61
N VAL A 458 -1.76 16.71 -19.60
CA VAL A 458 -2.83 16.35 -20.53
C VAL A 458 -4.18 16.67 -19.89
N ILE A 459 -5.00 17.50 -20.55
CA ILE A 459 -6.39 17.76 -20.15
C ILE A 459 -7.26 16.69 -20.82
N PRO A 460 -8.00 15.86 -20.07
CA PRO A 460 -8.88 14.84 -20.63
C PRO A 460 -9.93 15.41 -21.58
N SER A 461 -10.12 14.76 -22.73
CA SER A 461 -11.01 15.28 -23.78
C SER A 461 -12.48 15.35 -23.38
N CYS A 462 -12.90 14.55 -22.41
CA CYS A 462 -14.24 14.59 -21.83
C CYS A 462 -14.56 15.92 -21.10
N LEU A 463 -13.54 16.74 -20.81
CA LEU A 463 -13.72 18.06 -20.19
C LEU A 463 -13.99 19.17 -21.23
N PHE A 464 -13.73 18.94 -22.52
CA PHE A 464 -13.83 19.99 -23.55
C PHE A 464 -15.27 20.49 -23.80
N ASN A 465 -16.28 19.69 -23.44
CA ASN A 465 -17.69 20.04 -23.62
C ASN A 465 -18.35 20.60 -22.35
N ARG A 466 -17.57 20.92 -21.32
CA ARG A 466 -18.08 21.45 -20.04
C ARG A 466 -17.54 22.87 -19.82
N ASN A 467 -18.42 23.79 -19.43
CA ASN A 467 -18.00 25.12 -18.97
C ASN A 467 -17.37 24.99 -17.57
N LEU A 468 -16.10 24.57 -17.53
CA LEU A 468 -15.33 24.43 -16.30
C LEU A 468 -14.34 25.59 -16.16
N GLU A 469 -14.16 26.01 -14.92
CA GLU A 469 -13.10 26.92 -14.52
C GLU A 469 -11.82 26.14 -14.21
N PHE A 470 -10.68 26.70 -14.62
CA PHE A 470 -9.36 26.11 -14.41
C PHE A 470 -8.49 27.04 -13.55
N TRP A 471 -7.78 26.47 -12.58
CA TRP A 471 -6.83 27.19 -11.74
C TRP A 471 -5.42 26.69 -11.98
N LYS A 472 -4.50 27.61 -12.24
CA LYS A 472 -3.07 27.32 -12.38
C LYS A 472 -2.31 27.75 -11.14
N CYS A 473 -1.47 26.87 -10.61
CA CYS A 473 -0.52 27.25 -9.57
C CYS A 473 0.55 28.20 -10.14
N THR A 474 0.85 29.29 -9.42
CA THR A 474 1.87 30.27 -9.83
C THR A 474 3.30 29.73 -9.75
N ASP A 475 3.53 28.72 -8.91
CA ASP A 475 4.89 28.27 -8.60
C ASP A 475 5.27 27.04 -9.43
N CYS A 476 4.40 26.02 -9.47
CA CYS A 476 4.69 24.76 -10.17
C CYS A 476 3.93 24.59 -11.50
N ASN A 477 3.13 25.59 -11.90
CA ASN A 477 2.29 25.58 -13.10
C ASN A 477 1.29 24.42 -13.20
N GLN A 478 1.05 23.67 -12.13
CA GLN A 478 0.05 22.61 -12.08
C GLN A 478 -1.35 23.19 -12.31
N LEU A 479 -2.10 22.60 -13.24
CA LEU A 479 -3.49 22.94 -13.51
C LEU A 479 -4.45 22.05 -12.72
N TYR A 480 -5.51 22.69 -12.21
CA TYR A 480 -6.62 22.12 -11.47
C TYR A 480 -7.94 22.62 -12.08
N TRP A 481 -9.03 21.89 -11.90
CA TRP A 481 -10.35 22.27 -12.41
C TRP A 481 -11.46 21.70 -11.53
N GLU A 482 -12.65 22.29 -11.61
CA GLU A 482 -13.80 21.94 -10.79
C GLU A 482 -14.52 20.65 -11.28
N GLY A 483 -13.82 19.52 -11.22
CA GLY A 483 -14.38 18.22 -11.60
C GLY A 483 -15.02 17.46 -10.43
N THR A 484 -15.46 16.24 -10.69
CA THR A 484 -15.94 15.31 -9.65
C THR A 484 -14.91 15.09 -8.53
N GLN A 485 -13.61 15.07 -8.87
CA GLN A 485 -12.54 14.95 -7.88
C GLN A 485 -12.46 16.15 -6.93
N TYR A 486 -12.71 17.37 -7.43
CA TYR A 486 -12.77 18.58 -6.60
C TYR A 486 -13.93 18.49 -5.62
N HIS A 487 -15.15 18.21 -6.12
CA HIS A 487 -16.35 18.09 -5.29
C HIS A 487 -16.20 17.00 -4.22
N ASN A 488 -15.66 15.84 -4.59
CA ASN A 488 -15.39 14.75 -3.65
C ASN A 488 -14.35 15.16 -2.59
N ALA A 489 -13.33 15.93 -2.97
CA ALA A 489 -12.34 16.43 -2.03
C ALA A 489 -12.96 17.46 -1.06
N VAL A 490 -13.71 18.44 -1.56
CA VAL A 490 -14.40 19.45 -0.73
C VAL A 490 -15.33 18.76 0.27
N GLN A 491 -16.24 17.90 -0.19
CA GLN A 491 -17.17 17.16 0.67
C GLN A 491 -16.44 16.33 1.74
N LYS A 492 -15.35 15.69 1.34
CA LYS A 492 -14.50 14.92 2.26
C LYS A 492 -13.88 15.80 3.34
N PHE A 493 -13.34 16.97 3.01
CA PHE A 493 -12.71 17.85 3.99
C PHE A 493 -13.71 18.62 4.84
N LEU A 494 -14.90 18.97 4.31
CA LEU A 494 -16.02 19.46 5.11
C LEU A 494 -16.38 18.46 6.22
N SER A 495 -16.54 17.18 5.85
CA SER A 495 -16.83 16.10 6.81
C SER A 495 -15.71 15.86 7.82
N VAL A 496 -14.44 15.94 7.41
CA VAL A 496 -13.30 15.69 8.32
C VAL A 496 -13.06 16.86 9.28
N CYS A 497 -13.29 18.09 8.82
CA CYS A 497 -13.09 19.29 9.61
C CYS A 497 -14.32 19.69 10.45
N ASN A 498 -15.43 18.94 10.36
CA ASN A 498 -16.72 19.26 10.99
C ASN A 498 -17.18 20.70 10.68
N ILE A 499 -16.91 21.19 9.46
CA ILE A 499 -17.38 22.50 9.02
C ILE A 499 -18.88 22.32 8.75
N SER A 500 -19.71 22.97 9.57
CA SER A 500 -21.16 23.01 9.40
C SER A 500 -21.51 24.33 8.72
N ASP A 501 -22.48 24.29 7.81
CA ASP A 501 -23.01 25.46 7.09
C ASP A 501 -23.39 26.65 8.00
#